data_AF-A0A7X7WWW3-F1
#
_entry.id   AF-A0A7X7WWW3-F1
#
_cell.length_a   1.000
_cell.length_b   1.000
_cell.length_c   1.000
_cell.angle_alpha   90.00
_cell.angle_beta   90.00
_cell.angle_gamma   90.00
#
_symmetry.space_group_name_H-M   'P 1'
#
loop_
_entity.id
_entity.type
_entity.pdbx_description
1 polymer ?
#
loop_
_entity_poly.entity_id
_entity_poly.type
_entity_poly.pdbx_seq_one_letter_code
_entity_poly.pdbx_strand_id
1 'polypeptide(L)'
;MQLGDLGTFSVGISGPNAIKRKAINATNLEVTDVYFRPRKKLIRDINRKAKFESTRLKHHSIEYSDVEIEALLTDFFKDHSFITRREFESLCGLTRPTAVRRLKELCSGKYPLLSREGPRNSSIYFPTP
;
A
#
# COMPACT_ATOMS: atom_id res chain seq x y z
N MET A 1 16.59 -25.91 -12.46
CA MET A 1 17.80 -25.61 -13.28
C MET A 1 18.80 -24.84 -12.42
N GLN A 2 20.06 -25.24 -12.35
CA GLN A 2 21.08 -24.51 -11.58
C GLN A 2 21.82 -23.53 -12.49
N LEU A 3 21.91 -22.26 -12.07
CA LEU A 3 22.68 -21.24 -12.77
C LEU A 3 24.04 -21.09 -12.07
N GLY A 4 24.92 -22.07 -12.32
CA GLY A 4 26.28 -22.11 -11.76
C GLY A 4 26.34 -21.80 -10.26
N ASP A 5 27.16 -20.80 -9.92
CA ASP A 5 27.37 -20.29 -8.56
C ASP A 5 26.39 -19.18 -8.15
N LEU A 6 25.51 -18.74 -9.04
CA LEU A 6 24.62 -17.60 -8.81
C LEU A 6 23.36 -18.00 -8.06
N GLY A 7 22.78 -19.14 -8.38
CA GLY A 7 21.50 -19.55 -7.83
C GLY A 7 20.87 -20.73 -8.55
N THR A 8 19.61 -20.98 -8.18
CA THR A 8 18.80 -22.05 -8.78
C THR A 8 17.48 -21.46 -9.23
N PHE A 9 17.06 -21.82 -10.45
CA PHE A 9 15.70 -21.60 -10.92
C PHE A 9 14.83 -22.82 -10.62
N SER A 10 13.65 -22.58 -10.09
CA SER A 10 12.56 -23.54 -9.95
C SER A 10 11.31 -23.01 -10.65
N VAL A 11 10.49 -23.89 -11.18
CA VAL A 11 9.24 -23.53 -11.87
C VAL A 11 8.04 -23.76 -10.97
N GLY A 12 7.14 -22.80 -10.95
CA GLY A 12 5.78 -22.99 -10.46
C GLY A 12 4.98 -23.70 -11.53
N ILE A 13 4.29 -24.76 -11.13
CA ILE A 13 3.45 -25.55 -12.03
C ILE A 13 2.05 -25.54 -11.44
N SER A 14 1.08 -25.16 -12.27
CA SER A 14 -0.33 -25.29 -11.97
C SER A 14 -0.91 -26.43 -12.82
N GLY A 15 -1.92 -27.08 -12.26
CA GLY A 15 -2.70 -28.09 -12.95
C GLY A 15 -4.13 -28.06 -12.43
N PRO A 16 -5.04 -28.83 -13.04
CA PRO A 16 -6.41 -28.94 -12.58
C PRO A 16 -6.45 -29.32 -11.09
N ASN A 17 -7.31 -28.67 -10.32
CA ASN A 17 -7.60 -28.99 -8.92
C ASN A 17 -8.28 -30.37 -8.83
N ALA A 18 -7.52 -31.43 -9.06
CA ALA A 18 -8.03 -32.78 -9.08
C ALA A 18 -7.79 -33.44 -7.73
N ILE A 19 -8.88 -33.75 -7.03
CA ILE A 19 -8.94 -34.62 -5.84
C ILE A 19 -8.28 -36.01 -6.12
N LYS A 20 -8.01 -36.35 -7.38
CA LYS A 20 -7.39 -37.61 -7.81
C LYS A 20 -6.10 -37.35 -8.61
N ARG A 21 -4.96 -37.83 -8.10
CA ARG A 21 -3.61 -37.74 -8.70
C ARG A 21 -3.52 -38.22 -10.16
N LYS A 22 -4.45 -39.06 -10.64
CA LYS A 22 -4.49 -39.60 -12.01
C LYS A 22 -4.93 -38.60 -13.09
N ALA A 23 -5.47 -37.44 -12.73
CA ALA A 23 -5.89 -36.41 -13.69
C ALA A 23 -4.78 -35.41 -14.06
N ILE A 24 -3.63 -35.47 -13.38
CA ILE A 24 -2.45 -34.67 -13.70
C ILE A 24 -1.69 -35.40 -14.81
N ASN A 25 -1.72 -34.86 -16.03
CA ASN A 25 -0.94 -35.32 -17.17
C ASN A 25 -0.11 -34.15 -17.73
N ALA A 26 0.91 -34.44 -18.54
CA ALA A 26 1.80 -33.41 -19.08
C ALA A 26 1.07 -32.38 -19.96
N THR A 27 -0.06 -32.76 -20.56
CA THR A 27 -0.90 -31.92 -21.41
C THR A 27 -1.77 -30.92 -20.64
N ASN A 28 -2.04 -31.18 -19.36
CA ASN A 28 -2.88 -30.34 -18.50
C ASN A 28 -2.07 -29.67 -17.38
N LEU A 29 -0.74 -29.64 -17.51
CA LEU A 29 0.16 -28.91 -16.63
C LEU A 29 0.63 -27.65 -17.33
N GLU A 30 0.53 -26.53 -16.61
CA GLU A 30 0.98 -25.23 -17.09
C GLU A 30 2.07 -24.70 -16.17
N VAL A 31 3.15 -24.17 -16.76
CA VAL A 31 4.15 -23.42 -16.00
C VAL A 31 3.57 -22.05 -15.71
N THR A 32 3.36 -21.72 -14.43
CA THR A 32 2.83 -20.40 -14.03
C THR A 32 3.93 -19.39 -13.83
N ASP A 33 5.03 -19.82 -13.23
CA ASP A 33 6.06 -18.92 -12.71
C ASP A 33 7.45 -19.53 -12.82
N VAL A 34 8.44 -18.66 -12.81
CA VAL A 34 9.85 -19.04 -12.64
C VAL A 34 10.40 -18.31 -11.42
N TYR A 35 10.79 -19.07 -10.41
CA TYR A 35 11.37 -18.56 -9.19
C TYR A 35 12.89 -18.66 -9.25
N PHE A 36 13.59 -17.54 -9.10
CA PHE A 36 15.03 -17.53 -8.91
C PHE A 36 15.38 -17.48 -7.42
N ARG A 37 16.10 -18.50 -6.94
CA ARG A 37 16.65 -18.53 -5.59
C ARG A 37 18.16 -18.24 -5.65
N PRO A 38 18.60 -17.00 -5.32
CA PRO A 38 20.01 -16.67 -5.32
C PRO A 38 20.76 -17.40 -4.21
N ARG A 39 22.02 -17.77 -4.46
CA ARG A 39 22.90 -18.33 -3.44
C ARG A 39 23.35 -17.24 -2.46
N LYS A 40 23.61 -17.63 -1.21
CA LYS A 40 24.08 -16.71 -0.15
C LYS A 40 25.32 -15.91 -0.55
N LYS A 41 26.24 -16.51 -1.32
CA LYS A 41 27.44 -15.85 -1.83
C LYS A 41 27.10 -14.65 -2.72
N LEU A 42 26.18 -14.81 -3.66
CA LEU A 42 25.73 -13.74 -4.55
C LEU A 42 25.12 -12.57 -3.76
N ILE A 43 24.22 -12.86 -2.82
CA ILE A 43 23.62 -11.83 -1.95
C ILE A 43 24.70 -11.09 -1.15
N ARG A 44 25.68 -11.80 -0.57
CA ARG A 44 26.80 -11.20 0.16
C ARG A 44 27.68 -10.32 -0.73
N ASP A 45 27.94 -10.73 -1.97
CA ASP A 45 28.75 -9.97 -2.91
C ASP A 45 28.03 -8.71 -3.37
N ILE A 46 26.72 -8.78 -3.61
CA ILE A 46 25.87 -7.61 -3.90
C ILE A 46 25.91 -6.64 -2.72
N ASN A 47 25.64 -7.11 -1.50
CA ASN A 47 25.65 -6.22 -0.32
C ASN A 47 27.02 -5.57 -0.05
N ARG A 48 28.12 -6.24 -0.42
CA ARG A 48 29.47 -5.68 -0.27
C ARG A 48 29.80 -4.63 -1.34
N LYS A 49 29.32 -4.82 -2.58
CA LYS A 49 29.70 -3.99 -3.74
C LYS A 49 28.69 -2.90 -4.07
N ALA A 50 27.41 -3.12 -3.74
CA ALA A 50 26.35 -2.16 -4.00
C ALA A 50 26.41 -1.02 -2.98
N LYS A 51 26.37 0.21 -3.48
CA LYS A 51 26.10 1.40 -2.67
C LYS A 51 24.62 1.73 -2.85
N PHE A 52 23.88 1.65 -1.76
CA PHE A 52 22.49 2.08 -1.74
C PHE A 52 22.44 3.52 -1.26
N GLU A 53 21.81 4.38 -2.03
CA GLU A 53 21.53 5.75 -1.63
C GLU A 53 20.05 5.87 -1.27
N SER A 54 19.76 6.54 -0.15
CA SER A 54 18.39 6.88 0.19
C SER A 54 17.89 7.97 -0.75
N THR A 55 16.71 7.78 -1.34
CA THR A 55 16.09 8.81 -2.18
C THR A 55 15.77 10.04 -1.34
N ARG A 56 16.10 11.23 -1.84
CA ARG A 56 15.73 12.51 -1.19
C ARG A 56 14.22 12.74 -1.20
N LEU A 57 13.51 12.14 -2.16
CA LEU A 57 12.05 12.09 -2.19
C LEU A 57 11.56 11.10 -1.13
N LYS A 58 11.35 11.63 0.07
CA LYS A 58 10.68 10.93 1.15
C LYS A 58 9.19 11.24 1.04
N HIS A 59 8.37 10.25 0.67
CA HIS A 59 6.91 10.32 0.83
C HIS A 59 6.57 10.13 2.32
N HIS A 60 7.12 10.97 3.20
CA HIS A 60 6.65 11.03 4.57
C HIS A 60 5.52 12.05 4.63
N SER A 61 4.46 11.67 5.32
CA SER A 61 3.41 12.61 5.68
C SER A 61 4.04 13.77 6.45
N ILE A 62 3.62 15.00 6.15
CA ILE A 62 3.95 16.15 7.00
C ILE A 62 3.39 15.86 8.41
N GLU A 63 4.20 16.07 9.44
CA GLU A 63 3.77 15.89 10.83
C GLU A 63 2.91 17.07 11.25
N TYR A 64 1.60 16.96 10.99
CA TYR A 64 0.60 17.86 11.53
C TYR A 64 0.11 17.37 12.89
N SER A 65 0.09 18.26 13.87
CA SER A 65 -0.65 18.12 15.12
C SER A 65 -2.16 18.14 14.86
N ASP A 66 -2.94 17.66 15.83
CA ASP A 66 -4.40 17.60 15.69
C ASP A 66 -5.00 19.01 15.51
N VAL A 67 -4.46 20.00 16.22
CA VAL A 67 -4.87 21.42 16.13
C VAL A 67 -4.60 22.02 14.75
N GLU A 68 -3.48 21.67 14.12
CA GLU A 68 -3.18 22.16 12.77
C GLU A 68 -4.10 21.53 11.72
N ILE A 69 -4.45 20.25 11.87
CA ILE A 69 -5.43 19.60 10.99
C ILE A 69 -6.81 20.26 11.14
N GLU A 70 -7.23 20.57 12.37
CA GLU A 70 -8.48 21.28 12.63
C GLU A 70 -8.50 22.67 11.99
N ALA A 71 -7.41 23.44 12.10
CA ALA A 71 -7.30 24.75 11.47
C ALA A 71 -7.39 24.66 9.93
N LEU A 72 -6.66 23.71 9.32
CA LEU A 72 -6.72 23.47 7.88
C LEU A 72 -8.13 23.09 7.40
N LEU A 73 -8.81 22.22 8.14
CA LEU A 73 -10.19 21.85 7.82
C LEU A 73 -11.15 23.02 7.99
N THR A 74 -10.99 23.81 9.06
CA THR A 74 -11.81 25.00 9.31
C THR A 74 -11.67 26.01 8.18
N ASP A 75 -10.45 26.25 7.71
CA ASP A 75 -10.20 27.13 6.56
C ASP A 75 -10.77 26.54 5.27
N PHE A 76 -10.62 25.23 5.04
CA PHE A 76 -11.15 24.56 3.86
C PHE A 76 -12.69 24.65 3.77
N PHE A 77 -13.40 24.45 4.89
CA PHE A 77 -14.86 24.46 4.94
C PHE A 77 -15.49 25.86 4.90
N LYS A 78 -14.71 26.94 4.89
CA LYS A 78 -15.24 28.28 4.61
C LYS A 78 -15.82 28.37 3.21
N ASP A 79 -15.17 27.71 2.24
CA ASP A 79 -15.51 27.77 0.82
C ASP A 79 -16.07 26.44 0.27
N HIS A 80 -15.98 25.35 1.05
CA HIS A 80 -16.39 24.00 0.63
C HIS A 80 -17.40 23.42 1.61
N SER A 81 -18.42 22.70 1.11
CA SER A 81 -19.42 22.06 1.97
C SER A 81 -19.03 20.65 2.45
N PHE A 82 -18.13 19.98 1.74
CA PHE A 82 -17.65 18.64 2.05
C PHE A 82 -16.20 18.49 1.58
N ILE A 83 -15.52 17.47 2.09
CA ILE A 83 -14.17 17.10 1.67
C ILE A 83 -14.14 15.62 1.28
N THR A 84 -13.51 15.32 0.15
CA THR A 84 -13.16 13.95 -0.22
C THR A 84 -11.84 13.55 0.40
N ARG A 85 -11.59 12.25 0.53
CA ARG A 85 -10.31 11.77 1.05
C ARG A 85 -9.11 12.18 0.19
N ARG A 86 -9.26 12.38 -1.12
CA ARG A 86 -8.18 12.85 -2.00
C ARG A 86 -7.84 14.32 -1.74
N GLU A 87 -8.86 15.16 -1.54
CA GLU A 87 -8.67 16.55 -1.17
C GLU A 87 -8.00 16.65 0.21
N PHE A 88 -8.41 15.83 1.17
CA PHE A 88 -7.76 15.75 2.48
C PHE A 88 -6.29 15.29 2.41
N GLU A 89 -5.98 14.28 1.57
CA GLU A 89 -4.60 13.86 1.29
C GLU A 89 -3.76 15.04 0.78
N SER A 90 -4.31 15.83 -0.15
CA SER A 90 -3.62 16.98 -0.74
C SER A 90 -3.49 18.16 0.24
N LEU A 91 -4.57 18.48 0.96
CA LEU A 91 -4.63 19.58 1.92
C LEU A 91 -3.61 19.41 3.04
N CYS A 92 -3.51 18.19 3.57
CA CYS A 92 -2.62 17.88 4.68
C CYS A 92 -1.29 17.24 4.22
N GLY A 93 -1.00 17.16 2.92
CA GLY A 93 0.23 16.55 2.41
C GLY A 93 0.51 15.14 2.96
N LEU A 94 -0.55 14.35 3.15
CA LEU A 94 -0.47 13.03 3.80
C LEU A 94 -0.40 11.92 2.75
N THR A 95 0.31 10.85 3.09
CA THR A 95 0.15 9.60 2.34
C THR A 95 -1.26 9.03 2.51
N ARG A 96 -1.75 8.32 1.50
CA ARG A 96 -3.07 7.68 1.53
C ARG A 96 -3.36 6.88 2.82
N PRO A 97 -2.46 5.99 3.30
CA PRO A 97 -2.71 5.26 4.54
C PRO A 97 -2.85 6.19 5.76
N THR A 98 -2.01 7.23 5.86
CA THR A 98 -2.09 8.20 6.96
C THR A 98 -3.39 9.00 6.90
N ALA A 99 -3.78 9.48 5.72
CA ALA A 99 -5.02 10.23 5.52
C ALA A 99 -6.25 9.41 5.91
N VAL A 100 -6.32 8.14 5.50
CA VAL A 100 -7.44 7.23 5.88
C VAL A 100 -7.49 7.02 7.39
N ARG A 101 -6.34 6.83 8.05
CA ARG A 101 -6.27 6.70 9.52
C ARG A 101 -6.79 7.97 10.20
N ARG A 102 -6.30 9.14 9.78
CA ARG A 102 -6.70 10.44 10.33
C ARG A 102 -8.19 10.71 10.14
N LEU A 103 -8.73 10.49 8.95
CA LEU A 103 -10.18 10.65 8.70
C LEU A 103 -11.03 9.72 9.58
N LYS A 104 -10.55 8.50 9.86
CA LYS A 104 -11.22 7.62 10.80
C LYS A 104 -11.22 8.20 12.22
N GLU A 105 -10.07 8.68 12.70
CA GLU A 105 -9.93 9.33 14.01
C GLU A 105 -10.86 10.56 14.12
N LEU A 106 -10.92 11.40 13.09
CA LEU A 106 -11.79 12.58 13.02
C LEU A 106 -13.29 12.24 13.01
N CYS A 107 -13.68 11.06 12.52
CA CYS A 107 -15.08 10.60 12.52
C CYS A 107 -15.48 9.83 13.78
N SER A 108 -14.53 9.18 14.46
CA SER A 108 -14.81 8.27 15.58
C SER A 108 -14.28 8.75 16.93
N GLY A 109 -13.72 9.96 17.00
CA GLY A 109 -13.21 10.55 18.22
C GLY A 109 -14.31 10.88 19.24
N LYS A 110 -13.90 11.28 20.46
CA LYS A 110 -14.81 11.72 21.53
C LYS A 110 -15.66 12.92 21.13
N TYR A 111 -15.09 13.80 20.30
CA TYR A 111 -15.77 14.90 19.63
C TYR A 111 -15.48 14.73 18.14
N PRO A 112 -16.38 14.08 17.38
CA PRO A 112 -16.17 13.91 15.94
C PRO A 112 -16.23 15.28 15.28
N LEU A 113 -15.25 15.57 14.43
CA LEU A 113 -15.17 16.80 13.63
C LEU A 113 -15.78 16.60 12.23
N LEU A 114 -15.88 15.34 11.81
CA LEU A 114 -16.35 14.97 10.49
C LEU A 114 -17.42 13.87 10.60
N SER A 115 -18.45 14.00 9.77
CA SER A 115 -19.41 12.93 9.51
C SER A 115 -19.07 12.28 8.16
N ARG A 116 -18.94 10.96 8.13
CA ARG A 116 -18.68 10.20 6.91
C ARG A 116 -19.98 9.76 6.27
N GLU A 117 -20.16 10.12 5.00
CA GLU A 117 -21.26 9.65 4.18
C GLU A 117 -20.78 8.96 2.89
N GLY A 118 -21.67 8.18 2.29
CA GLY A 118 -21.46 7.52 1.01
C GLY A 118 -20.73 6.16 1.05
N PRO A 119 -20.45 5.57 -0.13
CA PRO A 119 -19.94 4.22 -0.27
C PRO A 119 -18.52 4.05 0.26
N ARG A 120 -18.12 2.81 0.59
CA ARG A 120 -16.79 2.50 1.16
C ARG A 120 -15.61 3.06 0.35
N ASN A 121 -15.72 3.08 -0.97
CA ASN A 121 -14.62 3.46 -1.89
C ASN A 121 -14.73 4.90 -2.42
N SER A 122 -15.83 5.59 -2.15
CA SER A 122 -16.11 6.96 -2.60
C SER A 122 -16.79 7.76 -1.50
N SER A 123 -16.28 7.63 -0.28
CA SER A 123 -16.82 8.34 0.88
C SER A 123 -16.51 9.83 0.80
N ILE A 124 -17.47 10.62 1.25
CA ILE A 124 -17.38 12.08 1.42
C ILE A 124 -17.52 12.40 2.91
N TYR A 125 -16.90 13.50 3.35
CA TYR A 125 -16.85 13.88 4.75
C TYR A 125 -17.38 15.30 4.91
N PHE A 126 -18.36 15.47 5.80
CA PHE A 126 -18.98 16.76 6.11
C PHE A 126 -18.48 17.27 7.47
N PRO A 127 -18.35 18.59 7.66
CA PRO A 127 -18.09 19.14 8.97
C PRO A 127 -19.29 18.84 9.88
N THR A 128 -19.02 18.37 11.10
CA THR A 128 -20.08 18.22 12.11
C THR A 128 -20.54 19.59 12.62
N PRO A 129 -21.84 19.77 12.91
CA PRO A 129 -22.36 21.00 13.51
C PRO A 129 -21.84 21.24 14.93
#